data_AF-A0A0C9V7F4-F1
#
_entry.id   AF-A0A0C9V7F4-F1
#
_cell.length_a   1.000
_cell.length_b   1.000
_cell.length_c   1.000
_cell.angle_alpha   90.00
_cell.angle_beta   90.00
_cell.angle_gamma   90.00
#
_symmetry.space_group_name_H-M   'P 1'
#
loop_
_entity.id
_entity.type
_entity.pdbx_description
1 polymer ?
#
loop_
_entity_poly.entity_id
_entity_poly.type
_entity_poly.pdbx_seq_one_letter_code
_entity_poly.pdbx_strand_id
1 'polypeptide(L)'
;MLLVQFMKFKIDNRSRILTFLIPLRILRGQIPSDFLLSYVPLYKRFVPLLKSGDLGGYDKAIGESESRLVRMGVWYVWEKVRDVCLRGLFRRVWLALSNATRIPISSFHTAVQLSILNANSAEDSGPTTGDEEETECLVANMIYKGYMKGYISHEKQMVVLSAKSAFPPVRERPNPFL
;
A
#
# COMPACT_ATOMS: atom_id res chain seq x y z
N MET A 1 -9.20 9.11 46.85
CA MET A 1 -10.18 8.63 45.84
C MET A 1 -10.80 9.88 45.20
N LEU A 2 -10.75 10.03 43.87
CA LEU A 2 -11.27 11.16 43.04
C LEU A 2 -10.36 12.36 42.69
N LEU A 3 -9.03 12.18 42.51
CA LEU A 3 -8.20 13.20 41.85
C LEU A 3 -7.23 12.65 40.77
N VAL A 4 -7.50 11.46 40.24
CA VAL A 4 -6.65 10.83 39.19
C VAL A 4 -7.42 10.60 37.87
N GLN A 5 -8.69 11.01 37.78
CA GLN A 5 -9.57 10.59 36.66
C GLN A 5 -9.75 11.62 35.54
N PHE A 6 -8.94 12.69 35.50
CA PHE A 6 -8.99 13.69 34.42
C PHE A 6 -7.60 14.17 33.98
N MET A 7 -6.68 13.24 33.69
CA MET A 7 -5.67 13.55 32.66
C MET A 7 -6.40 13.63 31.32
N LYS A 8 -6.99 14.79 31.02
CA LYS A 8 -7.25 15.21 29.65
C LYS A 8 -5.90 15.10 28.94
N PHE A 9 -5.68 14.05 28.16
CA PHE A 9 -4.64 14.04 27.13
C PHE A 9 -4.89 15.32 26.33
N LYS A 10 -4.06 16.35 26.53
CA LYS A 10 -4.08 17.54 25.69
C LYS A 10 -3.57 17.07 24.34
N ILE A 11 -4.49 16.60 23.50
CA ILE A 11 -4.16 16.18 22.15
C ILE A 11 -3.63 17.44 21.46
N ASP A 12 -2.32 17.46 21.21
CA ASP A 12 -1.65 18.56 20.54
C ASP A 12 -2.31 18.78 19.17
N ASN A 13 -2.55 20.04 18.83
CA ASN A 13 -3.12 20.41 17.53
C ASN A 13 -2.25 19.85 16.39
N ARG A 14 -0.93 19.76 16.60
CA ARG A 14 -0.02 19.13 15.62
C ARG A 14 -0.34 17.66 15.42
N SER A 15 -0.54 16.87 16.48
CA SER A 15 -0.93 15.45 16.36
C SER A 15 -2.27 15.28 15.63
N ARG A 16 -3.24 16.16 15.85
CA ARG A 16 -4.53 16.13 15.12
C ARG A 16 -4.32 16.39 13.63
N ILE A 17 -3.58 17.45 13.28
CA ILE A 17 -3.28 17.78 11.89
C ILE A 17 -2.51 16.64 11.22
N LEU A 18 -1.48 16.10 11.89
CA LEU A 18 -0.63 15.04 11.35
C LEU A 18 -1.34 13.70 11.19
N THR A 19 -2.36 13.42 12.02
CA THR A 19 -3.23 12.25 11.85
C THR A 19 -3.83 12.19 10.45
N PHE A 20 -4.30 13.32 9.91
CA PHE A 20 -4.87 13.37 8.56
C PHE A 20 -3.81 13.66 7.49
N LEU A 21 -2.85 14.53 7.78
CA LEU A 21 -1.87 14.99 6.80
C LEU A 21 -0.90 13.89 6.36
N ILE A 22 -0.44 13.04 7.29
CA ILE A 22 0.53 11.97 6.98
C ILE A 22 0.02 11.01 5.90
N PRO A 23 -1.16 10.35 6.05
CA PRO A 23 -1.62 9.41 5.03
C PRO A 23 -1.91 10.10 3.68
N LEU A 24 -2.41 11.34 3.69
CA LEU A 24 -2.58 12.12 2.45
C LEU A 24 -1.25 12.44 1.74
N ARG A 25 -0.19 12.68 2.51
CA ARG A 25 1.17 12.91 1.97
C ARG A 25 1.76 11.61 1.42
N ILE A 26 1.51 10.47 2.07
CA ILE A 26 1.91 9.15 1.58
C ILE A 26 1.25 8.83 0.23
N LEU A 27 -0.06 9.11 0.06
CA LEU A 27 -0.76 8.95 -1.23
C LEU A 27 -0.13 9.78 -2.36
N ARG A 28 0.50 10.92 -2.03
CA ARG A 28 1.27 11.75 -2.96
C ARG A 28 2.72 11.29 -3.15
N GLY A 29 3.10 10.14 -2.59
CA GLY A 29 4.45 9.60 -2.68
C GLY A 29 5.46 10.21 -1.71
N GLN A 30 4.99 10.91 -0.68
CA GLN A 30 5.87 11.54 0.31
C GLN A 30 5.89 10.71 1.60
N ILE A 31 7.03 10.09 1.87
CA ILE A 31 7.22 9.29 3.09
C ILE A 31 7.54 10.22 4.26
N PRO A 32 6.81 10.13 5.39
CA PRO A 32 7.08 10.94 6.58
C PRO A 32 8.42 10.59 7.22
N SER A 33 9.05 11.58 7.88
CA SER A 33 10.23 11.35 8.72
C SER A 33 9.86 10.75 10.08
N ASP A 34 10.83 10.14 10.76
CA ASP A 34 10.61 9.55 12.09
C ASP A 34 10.15 10.59 13.13
N PHE A 35 10.60 11.84 12.97
CA PHE A 35 10.14 12.97 13.78
C PHE A 35 8.65 13.26 13.56
N LEU A 36 8.14 13.22 12.32
CA LEU A 36 6.70 13.40 12.08
C LEU A 36 5.89 12.20 12.60
N LEU A 37 6.45 11.00 12.48
CA LEU A 37 5.83 9.78 12.98
C LEU A 37 5.79 9.70 14.50
N SER A 38 6.65 10.42 15.24
CA SER A 38 6.57 10.45 16.70
C SER A 38 5.28 11.10 17.22
N TYR A 39 4.64 11.96 16.44
CA TYR A 39 3.34 12.56 16.77
C TYR A 39 2.16 11.61 16.60
N VAL A 40 2.32 10.56 15.77
CA VAL A 40 1.30 9.53 15.52
C VAL A 40 1.97 8.14 15.50
N PRO A 41 2.36 7.59 16.68
CA PRO A 41 3.20 6.38 16.75
C PRO A 41 2.64 5.16 16.03
N LEU A 42 1.31 5.06 15.90
CA LEU A 42 0.63 4.01 15.13
C LEU A 42 1.18 3.90 13.70
N TYR A 43 1.51 5.04 13.07
CA TYR A 43 1.91 5.08 11.67
C TYR A 43 3.33 4.54 11.41
N LYS A 44 4.16 4.42 12.45
CA LYS A 44 5.53 3.89 12.34
C LYS A 44 5.56 2.47 11.76
N ARG A 45 4.53 1.66 12.03
CA ARG A 45 4.50 0.27 11.57
C ARG A 45 4.28 0.13 10.06
N PHE A 46 3.60 1.09 9.42
CA PHE A 46 3.27 1.00 8.00
C PHE A 46 4.42 1.47 7.09
N VAL A 47 5.24 2.43 7.54
CA VAL A 47 6.26 3.04 6.69
C VAL A 47 7.31 2.04 6.15
N PRO A 48 7.85 1.12 6.95
CA PRO A 48 8.73 0.05 6.44
C PRO A 48 8.05 -0.82 5.39
N LEU A 49 6.80 -1.22 5.62
CA LEU A 49 6.00 -2.08 4.73
C LEU A 49 5.76 -1.41 3.37
N LEU A 50 5.45 -0.10 3.38
CA LEU A 50 5.30 0.69 2.16
C LEU A 50 6.61 0.83 1.36
N LYS A 51 7.76 0.96 2.06
CA LYS A 51 9.08 1.03 1.40
C LYS A 51 9.50 -0.32 0.84
N SER A 52 9.20 -1.41 1.56
CA SER A 52 9.50 -2.77 1.11
C SER A 52 8.51 -3.27 0.06
N GLY A 53 7.32 -2.68 -0.06
CA GLY A 53 6.26 -3.24 -0.90
C GLY A 53 5.77 -4.58 -0.35
N ASP A 54 5.77 -4.74 0.98
CA ASP A 54 5.26 -5.93 1.66
C ASP A 54 3.74 -5.80 1.82
N LEU A 55 3.01 -6.33 0.84
CA LEU A 55 1.56 -6.22 0.76
C LEU A 55 0.87 -7.03 1.85
N GLY A 56 1.28 -8.28 2.06
CA GLY A 56 0.70 -9.12 3.12
C GLY A 56 0.96 -8.55 4.51
N GLY A 57 2.19 -8.09 4.79
CA GLY A 57 2.50 -7.43 6.05
C GLY A 57 1.67 -6.15 6.25
N TYR A 58 1.42 -5.41 5.17
CA TYR A 58 0.55 -4.23 5.18
C TYR A 58 -0.91 -4.60 5.52
N ASP A 59 -1.48 -5.59 4.84
CA ASP A 59 -2.87 -6.02 5.03
C ASP A 59 -3.10 -6.52 6.47
N LYS A 60 -2.15 -7.30 7.01
CA LYS A 60 -2.16 -7.71 8.42
C LYS A 60 -2.11 -6.52 9.37
N ALA A 61 -1.21 -5.57 9.13
CA ALA A 61 -1.07 -4.39 9.97
C ALA A 61 -2.33 -3.49 9.95
N ILE A 62 -3.04 -3.44 8.81
CA ILE A 62 -4.33 -2.76 8.67
C ILE A 62 -5.39 -3.46 9.52
N GLY A 63 -5.56 -4.78 9.39
CA GLY A 63 -6.54 -5.55 10.17
C GLY A 63 -6.33 -5.40 11.67
N GLU A 64 -5.09 -5.55 12.15
CA GLU A 64 -4.76 -5.35 13.57
C GLU A 64 -5.01 -3.92 14.09
N SER A 65 -4.99 -2.93 13.19
CA SER A 65 -5.11 -1.51 13.54
C SER A 65 -6.49 -0.92 13.23
N GLU A 66 -7.41 -1.69 12.63
CA GLU A 66 -8.68 -1.22 12.06
C GLU A 66 -9.49 -0.40 13.07
N SER A 67 -9.81 -0.99 14.22
CA SER A 67 -10.57 -0.34 15.29
C SER A 67 -10.00 1.03 15.69
N ARG A 68 -8.67 1.18 15.68
CA ARG A 68 -8.01 2.45 16.03
C ARG A 68 -8.06 3.45 14.87
N LEU A 69 -7.87 2.99 13.64
CA LEU A 69 -7.95 3.80 12.43
C LEU A 69 -9.38 4.33 12.19
N VAL A 70 -10.40 3.51 12.47
CA VAL A 70 -11.82 3.89 12.40
C VAL A 70 -12.13 4.97 13.43
N ARG A 71 -11.73 4.79 14.70
CA ARG A 71 -11.90 5.83 15.73
C ARG A 71 -11.19 7.14 15.41
N MET A 72 -10.08 7.08 14.68
CA MET A 72 -9.34 8.25 14.21
C MET A 72 -9.93 8.88 12.94
N GLY A 73 -10.91 8.23 12.30
CA GLY A 73 -11.55 8.71 11.06
C GLY A 73 -10.64 8.63 9.83
N VAL A 74 -9.62 7.77 9.84
CA VAL A 74 -8.61 7.68 8.75
C VAL A 74 -8.53 6.31 8.08
N TRP A 75 -9.33 5.33 8.51
CA TRP A 75 -9.28 3.96 8.00
C TRP A 75 -9.34 3.91 6.46
N TYR A 76 -10.31 4.59 5.86
CA TYR A 76 -10.45 4.63 4.40
C TYR A 76 -9.24 5.21 3.67
N VAL A 77 -8.55 6.20 4.25
CA VAL A 77 -7.33 6.75 3.63
C VAL A 77 -6.20 5.73 3.66
N TRP A 78 -6.11 4.94 4.74
CA TRP A 78 -5.16 3.85 4.84
C TRP A 78 -5.51 2.68 3.90
N GLU A 79 -6.78 2.37 3.68
CA GLU A 79 -7.18 1.45 2.59
C GLU A 79 -6.65 1.92 1.23
N LYS A 80 -6.78 3.22 0.93
CA LYS A 80 -6.23 3.79 -0.32
C LYS A 80 -4.70 3.75 -0.38
N VAL A 81 -4.01 3.86 0.75
CA VAL A 81 -2.54 3.76 0.81
C VAL A 81 -2.05 2.36 0.43
N ARG A 82 -2.90 1.32 0.51
CA ARG A 82 -2.59 -0.04 0.04
C ARG A 82 -2.08 -0.07 -1.40
N ASP A 83 -2.63 0.77 -2.29
CA ASP A 83 -2.18 0.87 -3.69
C ASP A 83 -0.70 1.30 -3.81
N VAL A 84 -0.21 2.14 -2.90
CA VAL A 84 1.20 2.54 -2.86
C VAL A 84 2.08 1.34 -2.51
N CYS A 85 1.63 0.49 -1.59
CA CYS A 85 2.30 -0.76 -1.23
C CYS A 85 2.32 -1.74 -2.42
N LEU A 86 1.17 -1.94 -3.05
CA LEU A 86 1.00 -2.82 -4.21
C LEU A 86 1.89 -2.37 -5.38
N ARG A 87 1.97 -1.06 -5.66
CA ARG A 87 2.94 -0.53 -6.63
C ARG A 87 4.38 -0.90 -6.25
N GLY A 88 4.73 -0.83 -4.96
CA GLY A 88 6.04 -1.22 -4.46
C GLY A 88 6.36 -2.68 -4.79
N LEU A 89 5.41 -3.58 -4.55
CA LEU A 89 5.50 -5.00 -4.89
C LEU A 89 5.69 -5.21 -6.40
N PHE A 90 4.80 -4.65 -7.22
CA PHE A 90 4.87 -4.81 -8.68
C PHE A 90 6.13 -4.21 -9.29
N ARG A 91 6.63 -3.09 -8.74
CA ARG A 91 7.92 -2.52 -9.17
C ARG A 91 9.08 -3.47 -8.88
N ARG A 92 9.04 -4.23 -7.78
CA ARG A 92 10.07 -5.22 -7.46
C ARG A 92 10.02 -6.41 -8.41
N VAL A 93 8.83 -6.88 -8.79
CA VAL A 93 8.68 -7.91 -9.84
C VAL A 93 9.34 -7.45 -11.14
N TRP A 94 9.06 -6.22 -11.58
CA TRP A 94 9.67 -5.64 -12.77
C TRP A 94 11.20 -5.53 -12.68
N LEU A 95 11.73 -5.12 -11.53
CA LEU A 95 13.18 -5.05 -11.28
C LEU A 95 13.83 -6.45 -11.27
N ALA A 96 13.17 -7.45 -10.68
CA ALA A 96 13.65 -8.84 -10.63
C ALA A 96 13.70 -9.47 -12.04
N LEU A 97 12.80 -9.05 -12.93
CA LEU A 97 12.79 -9.43 -14.34
C LEU A 97 13.62 -8.49 -15.23
N SER A 98 14.66 -7.86 -14.66
CA SER A 98 15.63 -7.02 -15.38
C SER A 98 14.99 -5.88 -16.20
N ASN A 99 13.94 -5.27 -15.67
CA ASN A 99 13.20 -4.18 -16.32
C ASN A 99 12.54 -4.55 -17.66
N ALA A 100 12.18 -5.84 -17.84
CA ALA A 100 11.50 -6.30 -19.05
C ALA A 100 10.24 -5.47 -19.36
N THR A 101 10.04 -5.15 -20.65
CA THR A 101 8.83 -4.43 -21.10
C THR A 101 7.61 -5.35 -21.24
N ARG A 102 7.78 -6.65 -21.01
CA ARG A 102 6.80 -7.69 -21.27
C ARG A 102 6.87 -8.67 -20.11
N ILE A 103 5.85 -8.65 -19.25
CA ILE A 103 5.82 -9.44 -18.01
C ILE A 103 4.52 -10.27 -17.99
N PRO A 104 4.59 -11.59 -17.82
CA PRO A 104 3.40 -12.43 -17.63
C PRO A 104 2.58 -11.99 -16.40
N ILE A 105 1.24 -12.02 -16.49
CA ILE A 105 0.36 -11.70 -15.36
C ILE A 105 0.66 -12.63 -14.17
N SER A 106 0.93 -13.90 -14.45
CA SER A 106 1.33 -14.92 -13.47
C SER A 106 2.55 -14.53 -12.61
N SER A 107 3.46 -13.69 -13.13
CA SER A 107 4.59 -13.19 -12.34
C SER A 107 4.17 -12.21 -11.25
N PHE A 108 3.18 -11.36 -11.53
CA PHE A 108 2.58 -10.46 -10.54
C PHE A 108 1.72 -11.25 -9.55
N HIS A 109 0.98 -12.24 -10.04
CA HIS A 109 0.12 -13.09 -9.22
C HIS A 109 0.93 -13.89 -8.20
N THR A 110 2.02 -14.54 -8.65
CA THR A 110 2.97 -15.24 -7.79
C THR A 110 3.52 -14.31 -6.69
N ALA A 111 3.86 -13.07 -7.03
CA ALA A 111 4.38 -12.12 -6.06
C ALA A 111 3.33 -11.69 -5.01
N VAL A 112 2.07 -11.51 -5.42
CA VAL A 112 0.96 -11.22 -4.50
C VAL A 112 0.73 -12.40 -3.57
N GLN A 113 0.65 -13.62 -4.10
CA GLN A 113 0.48 -14.83 -3.32
C GLN A 113 1.62 -15.01 -2.30
N LEU A 114 2.88 -14.90 -2.73
CA LEU A 114 4.03 -14.99 -1.83
C LEU A 114 3.99 -13.92 -0.73
N SER A 115 3.58 -12.70 -1.06
CA SER A 115 3.48 -11.63 -0.05
C SER A 115 2.42 -11.95 1.01
N ILE A 116 1.25 -12.47 0.61
CA ILE A 116 0.17 -12.86 1.52
C ILE A 116 0.57 -14.06 2.37
N LEU A 117 1.15 -15.10 1.75
CA LEU A 117 1.60 -16.32 2.43
C LEU A 117 2.66 -16.02 3.50
N ASN A 118 3.57 -15.08 3.25
CA ASN A 118 4.60 -14.71 4.22
C ASN A 118 4.04 -13.97 5.46
N ALA A 119 2.85 -13.36 5.35
CA ALA A 119 2.25 -12.57 6.43
C ALA A 119 1.33 -13.41 7.33
N ASN A 120 0.69 -14.43 6.76
CA ASN A 120 -0.19 -15.35 7.48
C ASN A 120 0.64 -16.47 8.11
N SER A 121 0.40 -16.76 9.39
CA SER A 121 0.85 -18.03 9.97
C SER A 121 0.15 -19.18 9.23
N ALA A 122 0.85 -20.30 9.04
CA ALA A 122 0.42 -21.47 8.26
C ALA A 122 -0.96 -22.08 8.64
N GLU A 123 -1.61 -21.57 9.69
CA GLU A 123 -2.87 -22.06 10.25
C GLU A 123 -4.10 -21.22 9.84
N ASP A 124 -3.90 -20.05 9.23
CA ASP A 124 -4.97 -19.10 8.87
C ASP A 124 -5.14 -18.96 7.34
N SER A 125 -5.04 -20.10 6.63
CA SER A 125 -5.30 -20.17 5.19
C SER A 125 -6.82 -20.24 4.94
N GLY A 126 -7.53 -19.16 5.25
CA GLY A 126 -8.84 -18.91 4.66
C GLY A 126 -8.73 -18.76 3.13
N PRO A 127 -9.80 -19.03 2.37
CA PRO A 127 -9.73 -19.09 0.91
C PRO A 127 -9.74 -17.68 0.33
N THR A 128 -8.58 -17.05 0.13
CA THR A 128 -8.48 -15.88 -0.78
C THR A 128 -7.06 -15.66 -1.29
N THR A 129 -6.43 -16.69 -1.83
CA THR A 129 -5.48 -16.44 -2.92
C THR A 129 -6.31 -16.08 -4.13
N GLY A 130 -6.38 -14.79 -4.47
CA GLY A 130 -6.98 -14.34 -5.71
C GLY A 130 -6.47 -15.15 -6.89
N ASP A 131 -7.34 -15.42 -7.84
CA ASP A 131 -6.95 -16.02 -9.11
C ASP A 131 -6.16 -15.03 -9.98
N GLU A 132 -5.67 -15.50 -11.13
CA GLU A 132 -4.95 -14.64 -12.05
C GLU A 132 -5.85 -13.49 -12.57
N GLU A 133 -7.17 -13.69 -12.63
CA GLU A 133 -8.16 -12.67 -13.03
C GLU A 133 -8.21 -11.50 -12.02
N GLU A 134 -8.23 -11.79 -10.72
CA GLU A 134 -8.11 -10.76 -9.68
C GLU A 134 -6.80 -9.99 -9.80
N THR A 135 -5.69 -10.69 -10.10
CA THR A 135 -4.40 -10.02 -10.31
C THR A 135 -4.41 -9.15 -11.56
N GLU A 136 -5.02 -9.62 -12.65
CA GLU A 136 -5.23 -8.82 -13.86
C GLU A 136 -6.00 -7.52 -13.53
N CYS A 137 -7.04 -7.61 -12.70
CA CYS A 137 -7.79 -6.46 -12.20
C CYS A 137 -6.91 -5.52 -11.35
N LEU A 138 -6.06 -6.04 -10.47
CA LEU A 138 -5.09 -5.22 -9.72
C LEU A 138 -4.14 -4.47 -10.65
N VAL A 139 -3.61 -5.14 -11.68
CA VAL A 139 -2.74 -4.49 -12.68
C VAL A 139 -3.49 -3.44 -13.47
N ALA A 140 -4.71 -3.73 -13.93
CA ALA A 140 -5.55 -2.78 -14.66
C ALA A 140 -5.78 -1.52 -13.82
N ASN A 141 -6.08 -1.69 -12.53
CA ASN A 141 -6.21 -0.59 -11.58
C ASN A 141 -4.91 0.20 -11.41
N MET A 142 -3.75 -0.45 -11.34
CA MET A 142 -2.45 0.24 -11.26
C MET A 142 -2.15 1.07 -12.51
N ILE A 143 -2.55 0.58 -13.69
CA ILE A 143 -2.42 1.32 -14.95
C ILE A 143 -3.38 2.51 -14.97
N TYR A 144 -4.67 2.27 -14.69
CA TYR A 144 -5.72 3.30 -14.66
C TYR A 144 -5.37 4.44 -13.68
N LYS A 145 -4.93 4.09 -12.47
CA LYS A 145 -4.53 5.06 -11.43
C LYS A 145 -3.20 5.76 -11.74
N GLY A 146 -2.47 5.37 -12.78
CA GLY A 146 -1.19 5.97 -13.17
C GLY A 146 0.00 5.56 -12.31
N TYR A 147 -0.12 4.48 -11.53
CA TYR A 147 1.01 3.89 -10.80
C TYR A 147 1.95 3.10 -11.72
N MET A 148 1.40 2.58 -12.81
CA MET A 148 2.09 1.84 -13.86
C MET A 148 1.75 2.43 -15.24
N LYS A 149 2.70 2.41 -16.17
CA LYS A 149 2.50 2.79 -17.57
C LYS A 149 2.66 1.57 -18.46
N GLY A 150 1.61 1.22 -19.18
CA GLY A 150 1.55 0.05 -20.04
C GLY A 150 0.12 -0.29 -20.42
N TYR A 151 -0.07 -1.47 -20.99
CA TYR A 151 -1.37 -2.06 -21.27
C TYR A 151 -1.34 -3.56 -21.01
N ILE A 152 -2.52 -4.16 -20.85
CA ILE A 152 -2.68 -5.60 -20.69
C ILE A 152 -2.98 -6.21 -22.06
N SER A 153 -2.22 -7.22 -22.44
CA SER A 153 -2.46 -8.05 -23.62
C SER A 153 -3.18 -9.32 -23.17
N HIS A 154 -4.50 -9.25 -23.08
CA HIS A 154 -5.33 -10.33 -22.52
C HIS A 154 -5.12 -11.67 -23.23
N GLU A 155 -5.07 -11.69 -24.57
CA GLU A 155 -4.80 -12.90 -25.37
C GLU A 155 -3.47 -13.59 -25.00
N LYS A 156 -2.47 -12.80 -24.59
CA LYS A 156 -1.12 -13.29 -24.26
C LYS A 156 -0.88 -13.42 -22.76
N GLN A 157 -1.89 -13.13 -21.94
CA GLN A 157 -1.81 -13.15 -20.47
C GLN A 157 -0.57 -12.41 -19.94
N MET A 158 -0.32 -11.21 -20.49
CA MET A 158 0.86 -10.43 -20.17
C MET A 158 0.59 -8.93 -20.11
N VAL A 159 1.42 -8.24 -19.34
CA VAL A 159 1.47 -6.79 -19.23
C VAL A 159 2.60 -6.29 -20.11
N VAL A 160 2.28 -5.38 -21.04
CA VAL A 160 3.27 -4.68 -21.86
C VAL A 160 3.52 -3.31 -21.25
N LEU A 161 4.66 -3.16 -20.59
CA LEU A 161 5.07 -1.95 -19.89
C LEU A 161 5.76 -0.97 -20.83
N SER A 162 5.61 0.33 -20.53
CA SER A 162 6.31 1.40 -21.22
C SER A 162 7.82 1.26 -21.04
N ALA A 163 8.58 1.29 -22.15
CA ALA A 163 10.04 1.34 -22.12
C ALA A 163 10.57 2.59 -21.40
N LYS A 164 9.78 3.67 -21.38
CA LYS A 164 10.08 4.91 -20.65
C LYS A 164 9.21 5.00 -19.41
N SER A 165 9.84 4.96 -18.23
CA SER A 165 9.18 5.18 -16.94
C SER A 165 7.97 4.27 -16.69
N ALA A 166 8.14 2.95 -16.83
CA ALA A 166 7.11 1.93 -16.53
C ALA A 166 6.44 2.15 -15.15
N PHE A 167 7.23 2.55 -14.14
CA PHE A 167 6.76 2.92 -12.81
C PHE A 167 7.11 4.39 -12.52
N PRO A 168 6.31 5.37 -12.98
CA PRO A 168 6.59 6.79 -12.74
C PRO A 168 6.61 7.12 -11.23
N PRO A 169 7.29 8.19 -10.80
CA PRO A 169 7.19 8.69 -9.43
C PRO A 169 5.73 8.93 -9.02
N VAL A 170 5.35 8.50 -7.81
CA VAL A 170 3.95 8.61 -7.34
C VAL A 170 3.44 10.06 -7.33
N ARG A 171 4.33 11.03 -7.11
CA ARG A 171 4.02 12.47 -7.16
C ARG A 171 3.59 12.99 -8.54
N GLU A 172 3.86 12.24 -9.61
CA GLU A 172 3.51 12.59 -10.99
C GLU A 172 2.17 12.03 -11.43
N ARG A 173 1.45 11.31 -10.55
CA ARG A 173 0.10 10.82 -10.84
C ARG A 173 -0.86 12.00 -11.06
N PRO A 174 -1.71 11.95 -12.10
CA PRO A 174 -2.66 13.03 -12.39
C PRO A 174 -3.72 13.19 -11.30
N ASN A 175 -4.12 12.09 -10.66
CA ASN A 175 -5.04 12.12 -9.53
C ASN A 175 -4.52 11.23 -8.38
N PRO A 176 -3.86 11.80 -7.35
CA PRO A 176 -3.26 11.02 -6.27
C PRO A 176 -4.29 10.46 -5.26
N PHE A 177 -5.56 10.87 -5.33
CA PHE A 177 -6.61 10.48 -4.39
C PHE A 177 -7.67 9.54 -5.00
N LEU A 178 -7.58 9.24 -6.30
CA LEU A 178 -8.33 8.16 -6.97
C LEU A 178 -7.66 6.79 -6.75
#